data_AF-A0A533WY73-F1
#
_entry.id   AF-A0A533WY73-F1
#
_cell.length_a   1.000
_cell.length_b   1.000
_cell.length_c   1.000
_cell.angle_alpha   90.00
_cell.angle_beta   90.00
_cell.angle_gamma   90.00
#
_symmetry.space_group_name_H-M   'P 1'
#
loop_
_entity.id
_entity.type
_entity.pdbx_description
1 polymer ?
#
loop_
_entity_poly.entity_id
_entity_poly.type
_entity_poly.pdbx_seq_one_letter_code
_entity_poly.pdbx_strand_id
1 'polypeptide(L)'
;MILIAPVTPIAYAQEAISGRYADRSGIQIDLPEGWSGTKLFDQILIVSPGGFSLSGNPPDAIMAIMPIDRLDAKDKILSSEFARIPSESDGNNVNDLRNCQNDVVTYDQIGQTTVLHMVQECKDDGGSHYSKTRVYGVLTLTKFVIIAYAANSASAYEKYVNEFEQSIKTVHIDEPFDFKTSMLTLTGANKVYQDDPTVQGKAVHIKIETSSKISNFQLSEGEKKISFRVEGSEGTQGVVIMPLQQVMEGPYHVTI
;
A
#
# COMPACT_ATOMS: atom_id res chain seq x y z
N MET A 1 44.07 -9.20 -44.01
CA MET A 1 42.69 -8.73 -44.22
C MET A 1 41.93 -9.00 -42.93
N ILE A 2 41.79 -8.00 -42.06
CA ILE A 2 41.10 -8.13 -40.77
C ILE A 2 39.63 -7.80 -41.03
N LEU A 3 38.76 -8.81 -40.93
CA LEU A 3 37.32 -8.59 -40.91
C LEU A 3 36.96 -7.96 -39.56
N ILE A 4 36.62 -6.67 -39.57
CA ILE A 4 35.97 -6.02 -38.42
C ILE A 4 34.47 -6.24 -38.62
N ALA A 5 33.89 -7.18 -37.88
CA ALA A 5 32.44 -7.32 -37.81
C ALA A 5 31.88 -6.04 -37.17
N PRO A 6 30.82 -5.43 -37.74
CA PRO A 6 30.15 -4.31 -37.09
C PRO A 6 29.58 -4.79 -35.76
N VAL A 7 30.06 -4.19 -34.67
CA VAL A 7 29.47 -4.36 -33.34
C VAL A 7 28.13 -3.63 -33.37
N THR A 8 27.06 -4.34 -33.73
CA THR A 8 25.70 -3.83 -33.54
C THR A 8 25.53 -3.55 -32.05
N PRO A 9 25.20 -2.32 -31.62
CA PRO A 9 24.79 -2.08 -30.25
C PRO A 9 23.58 -2.99 -29.99
N ILE A 10 23.70 -3.86 -29.00
CA ILE A 10 22.56 -4.60 -28.47
C ILE A 10 21.69 -3.53 -27.83
N ALA A 11 20.74 -2.99 -28.59
CA ALA A 11 19.59 -2.35 -28.01
C ALA A 11 18.90 -3.44 -27.20
N TYR A 12 18.99 -3.34 -25.87
CA TYR A 12 18.05 -4.04 -25.00
C TYR A 12 16.68 -3.45 -25.33
N ALA A 13 16.02 -3.99 -26.36
CA ALA A 13 14.61 -3.76 -26.58
C ALA A 13 13.92 -4.38 -25.38
N GLN A 14 13.68 -3.57 -24.35
CA GLN A 14 12.74 -3.91 -23.30
C GLN A 14 11.41 -4.15 -24.02
N GLU A 15 11.01 -5.41 -24.07
CA GLU A 15 9.77 -5.81 -24.72
C GLU A 15 8.63 -5.07 -24.04
N ALA A 16 7.91 -4.23 -24.79
CA ALA A 16 6.85 -3.40 -24.22
C ALA A 16 5.74 -4.31 -23.69
N ILE A 17 5.51 -4.26 -22.38
CA ILE A 17 4.51 -5.07 -21.70
C ILE A 17 3.15 -4.42 -21.91
N SER A 18 2.19 -5.16 -22.47
CA SER A 18 0.80 -4.74 -22.65
C SER A 18 -0.13 -5.96 -22.65
N GLY A 19 -1.43 -5.73 -22.44
CA GLY A 19 -2.43 -6.82 -22.36
C GLY A 19 -2.27 -7.65 -21.08
N ARG A 20 -2.21 -8.97 -21.18
CA ARG A 20 -2.10 -9.84 -20.00
C ARG A 20 -0.67 -9.89 -19.48
N TYR A 21 -0.48 -9.47 -18.23
CA TYR A 21 0.75 -9.67 -17.47
C TYR A 21 0.69 -11.00 -16.71
N ALA A 22 1.80 -11.75 -16.75
CA ALA A 22 2.04 -12.89 -15.89
C ALA A 22 3.53 -12.96 -15.56
N ASP A 23 3.87 -13.33 -14.32
CA ASP A 23 5.24 -13.58 -13.93
C ASP A 23 5.46 -14.92 -13.22
N ARG A 24 6.74 -15.20 -12.94
CA ARG A 24 7.17 -16.45 -12.31
C ARG A 24 6.83 -16.52 -10.82
N SER A 25 6.41 -15.42 -10.20
CA SER A 25 5.92 -15.40 -8.82
C SER A 25 4.43 -15.74 -8.72
N GLY A 26 3.78 -16.12 -9.83
CA GLY A 26 2.38 -16.53 -9.82
C GLY A 26 1.40 -15.36 -9.86
N ILE A 27 1.88 -14.15 -10.17
CA ILE A 27 1.04 -12.97 -10.33
C ILE A 27 0.55 -12.94 -11.77
N GLN A 28 -0.76 -12.79 -11.98
CA GLN A 28 -1.38 -12.57 -13.27
C GLN A 28 -2.42 -11.45 -13.18
N ILE A 29 -2.51 -10.63 -14.21
CA ILE A 29 -3.46 -9.52 -14.30
C ILE A 29 -3.59 -9.08 -15.74
N ASP A 30 -4.81 -8.77 -16.19
CA ASP A 30 -5.05 -8.12 -17.46
C ASP A 30 -4.88 -6.61 -17.26
N LEU A 31 -3.95 -5.99 -18.00
CA LEU A 31 -3.68 -4.56 -17.96
C LEU A 31 -4.77 -3.79 -18.72
N PRO A 32 -5.01 -2.51 -18.39
CA PRO A 32 -5.95 -1.68 -19.11
C PRO A 32 -5.67 -1.62 -20.63
N GLU A 33 -6.73 -1.53 -21.43
CA GLU A 33 -6.60 -1.39 -22.88
C GLU A 33 -5.85 -0.09 -23.24
N GLY A 34 -4.89 -0.18 -24.16
CA GLY A 34 -4.09 0.97 -24.58
C GLY A 34 -2.99 1.37 -23.60
N TRP A 35 -2.82 0.64 -22.48
CA TRP A 35 -1.69 0.83 -21.59
C TRP A 35 -0.56 -0.10 -21.95
N SER A 36 0.65 0.44 -21.86
CA SER A 36 1.86 -0.35 -22.04
C SER A 36 3.01 0.21 -21.21
N GLY A 37 4.07 -0.56 -21.08
CA GLY A 37 5.25 -0.10 -20.35
C GLY A 37 6.32 -1.17 -20.24
N THR A 38 6.98 -1.23 -19.08
CA THR A 38 8.23 -1.96 -18.94
C THR A 38 8.43 -2.51 -17.53
N LYS A 39 9.46 -3.33 -17.35
CA LYS A 39 9.96 -3.75 -16.03
C LYS A 39 11.18 -2.94 -15.64
N LEU A 40 11.14 -2.31 -14.48
CA LEU A 40 12.32 -1.77 -13.83
C LEU A 40 12.98 -2.86 -12.97
N PHE A 41 14.28 -3.03 -13.16
CA PHE A 41 15.12 -3.99 -12.42
C PHE A 41 14.59 -5.43 -12.45
N ASP A 42 13.92 -5.83 -13.53
CA ASP A 42 13.24 -7.13 -13.72
C ASP A 42 12.20 -7.50 -12.64
N GLN A 43 11.81 -6.54 -11.79
CA GLN A 43 10.95 -6.78 -10.63
C GLN A 43 9.69 -5.91 -10.66
N ILE A 44 9.83 -4.63 -10.99
CA ILE A 44 8.74 -3.66 -10.89
C ILE A 44 8.14 -3.47 -12.28
N LEU A 45 6.92 -3.96 -12.47
CA LEU A 45 6.15 -3.61 -13.67
C LEU A 45 5.65 -2.18 -13.52
N ILE A 46 5.84 -1.34 -14.55
CA ILE A 46 5.20 -0.02 -14.65
C ILE A 46 4.58 0.12 -16.04
N VAL A 47 3.31 0.51 -16.09
CA VAL A 47 2.58 0.78 -17.32
C VAL A 47 1.81 2.10 -17.23
N SER A 48 1.59 2.75 -18.36
CA SER A 48 0.81 3.98 -18.47
C SER A 48 0.00 4.04 -19.77
N PRO A 49 -1.05 4.87 -19.84
CA PRO A 49 -1.79 5.09 -21.08
C PRO A 49 -0.84 5.53 -22.22
N GLY A 50 -0.83 4.83 -23.34
CA GLY A 50 0.03 5.14 -24.48
C GLY A 50 1.51 4.76 -24.32
N GLY A 51 1.90 4.17 -23.19
CA GLY A 51 3.25 3.66 -22.95
C GLY A 51 4.04 4.43 -21.90
N PHE A 52 4.87 3.69 -21.15
CA PHE A 52 5.79 4.24 -20.15
C PHE A 52 7.22 4.32 -20.70
N SER A 53 7.91 5.44 -20.48
CA SER A 53 9.32 5.63 -20.85
C SER A 53 10.08 6.39 -19.76
N LEU A 54 11.27 5.89 -19.42
CA LEU A 54 12.19 6.52 -18.46
C LEU A 54 12.83 7.82 -18.97
N SER A 55 12.80 8.07 -20.28
CA SER A 55 13.46 9.23 -20.90
C SER A 55 12.47 10.28 -21.41
N GLY A 56 11.19 10.16 -21.04
CA GLY A 56 10.11 11.03 -21.50
C GLY A 56 9.58 11.95 -20.39
N ASN A 57 8.56 12.75 -20.73
CA ASN A 57 7.77 13.43 -19.70
C ASN A 57 7.06 12.38 -18.83
N PRO A 58 6.92 12.64 -17.52
CA PRO A 58 6.18 11.74 -16.64
C PRO A 58 4.72 11.63 -17.14
N PRO A 59 4.17 10.42 -17.25
CA PRO A 59 2.79 10.23 -17.68
C PRO A 59 1.80 10.75 -16.65
N ASP A 60 0.59 11.08 -17.11
CA ASP A 60 -0.48 11.59 -16.24
C ASP A 60 -0.98 10.55 -15.22
N ALA A 61 -0.83 9.27 -15.56
CA ALA A 61 -1.20 8.15 -14.73
C ALA A 61 -0.26 6.97 -14.95
N ILE A 62 0.00 6.23 -13.89
CA ILE A 62 0.76 4.98 -13.91
C ILE A 62 0.03 3.91 -13.12
N MET A 63 0.29 2.66 -13.49
CA MET A 63 -0.02 1.49 -12.71
C MET A 63 1.29 0.71 -12.52
N ALA A 64 1.54 0.30 -11.28
CA ALA A 64 2.75 -0.41 -10.90
C ALA A 64 2.41 -1.70 -10.15
N ILE A 65 3.20 -2.75 -10.41
CA ILE A 65 3.17 -4.01 -9.65
C ILE A 65 4.55 -4.25 -9.08
N MET A 66 4.62 -4.33 -7.76
CA MET A 66 5.86 -4.42 -7.00
C MET A 66 5.78 -5.60 -6.03
N PRO A 67 6.34 -6.77 -6.40
CA PRO A 67 6.55 -7.85 -5.46
C PRO A 67 7.77 -7.55 -4.59
N ILE A 68 7.59 -7.46 -3.27
CA ILE A 68 8.68 -7.35 -2.30
C ILE A 68 8.71 -8.56 -1.39
N ASP A 69 9.85 -8.80 -0.72
CA ASP A 69 9.94 -9.88 0.25
C ASP A 69 9.00 -9.64 1.44
N ARG A 70 8.32 -10.71 1.87
CA ARG A 70 7.31 -10.65 2.93
C ARG A 70 7.85 -10.09 4.24
N LEU A 71 9.11 -10.37 4.56
CA LEU A 71 9.73 -9.89 5.79
C LEU A 71 10.02 -8.39 5.74
N ASP A 72 10.42 -7.87 4.58
CA ASP A 72 10.64 -6.42 4.37
C ASP A 72 9.32 -5.65 4.38
N ALA A 73 8.22 -6.32 4.00
CA ALA A 73 6.88 -5.73 4.04
C ALA A 73 6.43 -5.38 5.47
N LYS A 74 6.88 -6.12 6.49
CA LYS A 74 6.49 -5.86 7.89
C LYS A 74 6.80 -4.42 8.30
N ASP A 75 8.01 -3.96 8.04
CA ASP A 75 8.45 -2.61 8.43
C ASP A 75 7.72 -1.54 7.60
N LYS A 76 7.51 -1.78 6.30
CA LYS A 76 6.78 -0.87 5.40
C LYS A 76 5.29 -0.74 5.72
N ILE A 77 4.64 -1.84 6.13
CA ILE A 77 3.24 -1.83 6.55
C ILE A 77 3.10 -1.05 7.85
N LEU A 78 4.02 -1.25 8.81
CA LEU A 78 4.02 -0.53 10.09
C LEU A 78 4.35 0.96 9.93
N SER A 79 5.17 1.34 8.94
CA SER A 79 5.51 2.75 8.68
C SER A 79 4.51 3.50 7.81
N SER A 80 3.50 2.83 7.24
CA SER A 80 2.57 3.36 6.21
C SER A 80 3.26 3.88 4.93
N GLU A 81 4.56 3.62 4.76
CA GLU A 81 5.35 4.11 3.61
C GLU A 81 5.11 3.31 2.33
N PHE A 82 4.43 2.16 2.40
CA PHE A 82 4.13 1.34 1.21
C PHE A 82 3.18 2.05 0.21
N ALA A 83 2.49 3.11 0.64
CA ALA A 83 1.62 3.93 -0.20
C ALA A 83 2.39 4.84 -1.18
N ARG A 84 3.66 5.11 -0.87
CA ARG A 84 4.50 6.00 -1.67
C ARG A 84 5.06 5.22 -2.84
N ILE A 85 4.49 5.44 -4.03
CA ILE A 85 5.20 5.13 -5.27
C ILE A 85 6.34 6.15 -5.39
N PRO A 86 7.61 5.73 -5.53
CA PRO A 86 8.72 6.66 -5.72
C PRO A 86 8.41 7.57 -6.91
N SER A 87 8.34 8.88 -6.65
CA SER A 87 8.26 9.88 -7.72
C SER A 87 9.66 10.48 -7.90
N GLU A 88 10.06 10.79 -9.14
CA GLU A 88 11.39 11.38 -9.41
C GLU A 88 11.65 12.71 -8.68
N SER A 89 10.64 13.32 -8.05
CA SER A 89 10.78 14.52 -7.22
C SER A 89 11.06 14.26 -5.74
N ASP A 90 11.24 13.00 -5.32
CA ASP A 90 11.55 12.65 -3.93
C ASP A 90 13.02 12.95 -3.62
N GLY A 91 13.35 14.24 -3.55
CA GLY A 91 14.57 14.71 -2.92
C GLY A 91 14.63 14.22 -1.47
N ASN A 92 15.83 13.84 -1.02
CA ASN A 92 16.20 13.22 0.26
C ASN A 92 15.74 13.91 1.58
N ASN A 93 14.72 14.76 1.59
CA ASN A 93 14.17 15.34 2.79
C ASN A 93 13.04 14.47 3.35
N VAL A 94 13.42 13.66 4.35
CA VAL A 94 12.53 12.92 5.26
C VAL A 94 11.52 13.84 5.99
N ASN A 95 11.70 15.17 5.90
CA ASN A 95 10.83 16.20 6.47
C ASN A 95 9.94 16.94 5.46
N ASP A 96 9.89 16.53 4.19
CA ASP A 96 8.95 17.12 3.22
C ASP A 96 7.55 16.54 3.50
N LEU A 97 6.90 17.07 4.53
CA LEU A 97 5.47 16.92 4.81
C LEU A 97 4.69 17.63 3.69
N ARG A 98 4.78 17.10 2.46
CA ARG A 98 3.74 17.32 1.45
C ARG A 98 2.42 16.98 2.12
N ASN A 99 1.41 17.83 1.97
CA ASN A 99 0.10 17.68 2.61
C ASN A 99 -0.60 16.43 2.03
N CYS A 100 -0.17 15.26 2.50
CA CYS A 100 -0.68 13.95 2.14
C CYS A 100 -1.73 13.54 3.15
N GLN A 101 -2.98 13.51 2.71
CA GLN A 101 -4.08 12.94 3.44
C GLN A 101 -4.18 11.47 3.03
N ASN A 102 -3.91 10.58 3.98
CA ASN A 102 -4.27 9.18 3.81
C ASN A 102 -5.78 9.08 3.97
N ASP A 103 -6.48 8.62 2.94
CA ASP A 103 -7.80 8.04 3.16
C ASP A 103 -7.64 6.76 3.97
N VAL A 104 -8.73 6.36 4.62
CA VAL A 104 -8.81 5.23 5.54
C VAL A 104 -8.11 4.00 4.96
N VAL A 105 -7.17 3.42 5.71
CA VAL A 105 -6.66 2.07 5.42
C VAL A 105 -7.78 1.09 5.69
N THR A 106 -8.24 0.43 4.65
CA THR A 106 -9.36 -0.51 4.69
C THR A 106 -8.93 -1.90 4.25
N TYR A 107 -9.85 -2.85 4.40
CA TYR A 107 -9.72 -4.18 3.82
C TYR A 107 -10.74 -4.29 2.69
N ASP A 108 -10.31 -4.88 1.58
CA ASP A 108 -11.16 -5.15 0.41
C ASP A 108 -11.00 -6.61 -0.02
N GLN A 109 -11.65 -7.03 -1.09
CA GLN A 109 -11.58 -8.38 -1.63
C GLN A 109 -11.09 -8.41 -3.08
N ILE A 110 -10.06 -9.23 -3.34
CA ILE A 110 -9.72 -9.69 -4.68
C ILE A 110 -10.09 -11.17 -4.75
N GLY A 111 -11.12 -11.49 -5.53
CA GLY A 111 -11.73 -12.82 -5.51
C GLY A 111 -12.29 -13.15 -4.11
N GLN A 112 -11.75 -14.17 -3.46
CA GLN A 112 -12.13 -14.57 -2.09
C GLN A 112 -11.11 -14.13 -1.03
N THR A 113 -10.04 -13.46 -1.43
CA THR A 113 -8.94 -13.07 -0.55
C THR A 113 -9.17 -11.68 0.00
N THR A 114 -9.14 -11.54 1.33
CA THR A 114 -9.06 -10.23 1.98
C THR A 114 -7.70 -9.60 1.72
N VAL A 115 -7.69 -8.42 1.13
CA VAL A 115 -6.47 -7.67 0.77
C VAL A 115 -6.45 -6.34 1.51
N LEU A 116 -5.27 -5.75 1.62
CA LEU A 116 -5.11 -4.38 2.06
C LEU A 116 -5.57 -3.44 0.96
N HIS A 117 -6.35 -2.41 1.30
CA HIS A 117 -6.75 -1.35 0.38
C HIS A 117 -6.52 0.02 1.00
N MET A 118 -5.87 0.91 0.26
CA MET A 118 -5.56 2.26 0.71
C MET A 118 -5.71 3.23 -0.46
N VAL A 119 -6.21 4.43 -0.14
CA VAL A 119 -6.14 5.59 -1.03
C VAL A 119 -5.36 6.69 -0.31
N GLN A 120 -4.47 7.37 -1.02
CA GLN A 120 -3.69 8.49 -0.50
C GLN A 120 -3.79 9.64 -1.49
N GLU A 121 -4.07 10.84 -1.00
CA GLU A 121 -4.09 12.07 -1.80
C GLU A 121 -3.07 13.06 -1.23
N CYS A 122 -2.08 13.42 -2.02
CA CYS A 122 -1.09 14.45 -1.74
C CYS A 122 -1.36 15.65 -2.63
N LYS A 123 -1.53 16.83 -2.01
CA LYS A 123 -1.68 18.09 -2.74
C LYS A 123 -0.96 19.21 -2.00
N ASP A 124 -0.22 20.04 -2.71
CA ASP A 124 0.37 21.24 -2.11
C ASP A 124 -0.67 22.37 -2.07
N ASP A 125 -0.53 23.29 -1.11
CA ASP A 125 -1.48 24.41 -0.90
C ASP A 125 -1.57 25.38 -2.11
N GLY A 126 -0.64 25.27 -3.07
CA GLY A 126 -0.64 26.00 -4.35
C GLY A 126 -1.06 25.19 -5.58
N GLY A 127 -1.38 23.90 -5.44
CA GLY A 127 -1.81 23.02 -6.54
C GLY A 127 -0.72 22.65 -7.56
N SER A 128 0.54 23.04 -7.33
CA SER A 128 1.67 22.74 -8.22
C SER A 128 2.08 21.27 -8.23
N HIS A 129 1.82 20.56 -7.12
CA HIS A 129 2.03 19.13 -7.01
C HIS A 129 0.74 18.47 -6.54
N TYR A 130 0.29 17.50 -7.33
CA TYR A 130 -0.83 16.63 -7.02
C TYR A 130 -0.40 15.20 -7.27
N SER A 131 -0.73 14.31 -6.35
CA SER A 131 -0.67 12.87 -6.56
C SER A 131 -1.81 12.21 -5.83
N LYS A 132 -2.57 11.37 -6.51
CA LYS A 132 -3.55 10.50 -5.85
C LYS A 132 -3.25 9.06 -6.21
N THR A 133 -3.02 8.27 -5.18
CA THR A 133 -2.60 6.87 -5.27
C THR A 133 -3.68 5.98 -4.70
N ARG A 134 -3.99 4.89 -5.39
CA ARG A 134 -4.78 3.78 -4.88
C ARG A 134 -3.92 2.52 -4.86
N VAL A 135 -3.95 1.79 -3.75
CA VAL A 135 -3.06 0.64 -3.52
C VAL A 135 -3.86 -0.56 -3.03
N TYR A 136 -3.58 -1.69 -3.65
CA TYR A 136 -3.96 -3.02 -3.18
C TYR A 136 -2.71 -3.79 -2.75
N GLY A 137 -2.74 -4.34 -1.53
CA GLY A 137 -1.65 -5.14 -0.97
C GLY A 137 -2.10 -6.58 -0.75
N VAL A 138 -1.43 -7.52 -1.41
CA VAL A 138 -1.71 -8.95 -1.29
C VAL A 138 -0.53 -9.68 -0.67
N LEU A 139 -0.80 -10.50 0.34
CA LEU A 139 0.23 -11.30 0.99
C LEU A 139 0.24 -12.72 0.42
N THR A 140 1.43 -13.29 0.26
CA THR A 140 1.64 -14.71 -0.07
C THR A 140 2.60 -15.32 0.96
N LEU A 141 2.96 -16.59 0.79
CA LEU A 141 3.96 -17.23 1.65
C LEU A 141 5.31 -16.52 1.65
N THR A 142 5.75 -15.98 0.50
CA THR A 142 7.10 -15.44 0.33
C THR A 142 7.14 -13.96 -0.02
N LYS A 143 6.07 -13.42 -0.62
CA LYS A 143 6.01 -12.05 -1.12
C LYS A 143 4.86 -11.25 -0.53
N PHE A 144 5.05 -9.94 -0.44
CA PHE A 144 3.99 -8.95 -0.38
C PHE A 144 3.93 -8.26 -1.74
N VAL A 145 2.80 -8.39 -2.43
CA VAL A 145 2.58 -7.85 -3.76
C VAL A 145 1.80 -6.56 -3.63
N ILE A 146 2.42 -5.45 -4.03
CA ILE A 146 1.79 -4.13 -4.07
C ILE A 146 1.33 -3.89 -5.50
N ILE A 147 0.05 -3.65 -5.69
CA ILE A 147 -0.55 -3.23 -6.95
C ILE A 147 -1.06 -1.82 -6.75
N ALA A 148 -0.44 -0.85 -7.42
CA ALA A 148 -0.70 0.55 -7.19
C ALA A 148 -1.07 1.26 -8.48
N TYR A 149 -1.99 2.21 -8.37
CA TYR A 149 -2.33 3.18 -9.40
C TYR A 149 -2.05 4.57 -8.85
N ALA A 150 -1.37 5.42 -9.60
CA ALA A 150 -1.15 6.81 -9.24
C ALA A 150 -1.46 7.73 -10.40
N ALA A 151 -2.03 8.89 -10.10
CA ALA A 151 -2.30 9.95 -11.06
C ALA A 151 -1.78 11.29 -10.56
N ASN A 152 -1.20 12.09 -11.46
CA ASN A 152 -0.58 13.38 -11.16
C ASN A 152 -1.56 14.57 -11.15
N SER A 153 -2.85 14.32 -11.42
CA SER A 153 -3.93 15.31 -11.38
C SER A 153 -5.27 14.66 -11.05
N ALA A 154 -6.21 15.43 -10.49
CA ALA A 154 -7.55 14.92 -10.16
C ALA A 154 -8.32 14.45 -11.40
N SER A 155 -8.18 15.17 -12.52
CA SER A 155 -8.79 14.80 -13.80
C SER A 155 -8.22 13.51 -14.36
N ALA A 156 -6.91 13.30 -14.28
CA ALA A 156 -6.30 12.02 -14.65
C ALA A 156 -6.77 10.89 -13.73
N TYR A 157 -6.86 11.16 -12.42
CA TYR A 157 -7.35 10.18 -11.45
C TYR A 157 -8.75 9.67 -11.83
N GLU A 158 -9.70 10.59 -11.99
CA GLU A 158 -11.09 10.27 -12.35
C GLU A 158 -11.22 9.58 -13.71
N LYS A 159 -10.38 9.97 -14.67
CA LYS A 159 -10.39 9.39 -16.02
C LYS A 159 -10.00 7.90 -16.01
N TYR A 160 -8.94 7.54 -15.31
CA TYR A 160 -8.29 6.24 -15.46
C TYR A 160 -8.52 5.26 -14.29
N VAL A 161 -9.01 5.72 -13.14
CA VAL A 161 -9.19 4.84 -11.96
C VAL A 161 -10.10 3.65 -12.25
N ASN A 162 -11.16 3.85 -13.04
CA ASN A 162 -12.07 2.75 -13.38
C ASN A 162 -11.40 1.66 -14.22
N GLU A 163 -10.46 2.00 -15.09
CA GLU A 163 -9.71 1.04 -15.89
C GLU A 163 -8.78 0.20 -15.00
N PHE A 164 -8.14 0.85 -14.03
CA PHE A 164 -7.37 0.18 -12.98
C PHE A 164 -8.24 -0.79 -12.17
N GLU A 165 -9.41 -0.37 -11.70
CA GLU A 165 -10.34 -1.21 -10.94
C GLU A 165 -10.81 -2.44 -11.73
N GLN A 166 -11.00 -2.33 -13.05
CA GLN A 166 -11.30 -3.52 -13.87
C GLN A 166 -10.11 -4.47 -13.93
N SER A 167 -8.88 -3.93 -13.99
CA SER A 167 -7.65 -4.74 -13.96
C SER A 167 -7.54 -5.50 -12.64
N ILE A 168 -7.83 -4.85 -11.50
CA ILE A 168 -7.82 -5.47 -10.17
C ILE A 168 -8.74 -6.70 -10.10
N LYS A 169 -9.90 -6.68 -10.77
CA LYS A 169 -10.82 -7.83 -10.80
C LYS A 169 -10.28 -9.05 -11.55
N THR A 170 -9.27 -8.86 -12.39
CA THR A 170 -8.61 -9.94 -13.13
C THR A 170 -7.39 -10.50 -12.41
N VAL A 171 -7.02 -9.90 -11.27
CA VAL A 171 -5.85 -10.33 -10.50
C VAL A 171 -6.02 -11.77 -10.05
N HIS A 172 -5.02 -12.57 -10.40
CA HIS A 172 -4.80 -13.88 -9.84
C HIS A 172 -3.40 -13.91 -9.23
N ILE A 173 -3.32 -14.37 -7.99
CA ILE A 173 -2.05 -14.56 -7.28
C ILE A 173 -2.10 -15.97 -6.71
N ASP A 174 -1.04 -16.75 -6.96
CA ASP A 174 -0.93 -18.11 -6.43
C ASP A 174 -0.86 -18.09 -4.90
N GLU A 175 -1.68 -18.93 -4.26
CA GLU A 175 -1.73 -19.14 -2.81
C GLU A 175 -1.76 -17.84 -1.96
N PRO A 176 -2.74 -16.95 -2.20
CA PRO A 176 -2.80 -15.69 -1.49
C PRO A 176 -3.30 -15.92 -0.07
N PHE A 177 -2.69 -15.23 0.89
CA PHE A 177 -3.14 -15.26 2.28
C PHE A 177 -4.09 -14.11 2.56
N ASP A 178 -5.06 -14.37 3.44
CA ASP A 178 -5.91 -13.33 4.00
C ASP A 178 -5.03 -12.32 4.76
N PHE A 179 -5.02 -11.07 4.29
CA PHE A 179 -4.11 -10.06 4.77
C PHE A 179 -4.34 -9.75 6.26
N LYS A 180 -5.60 -9.65 6.68
CA LYS A 180 -5.99 -9.31 8.05
C LYS A 180 -5.44 -10.32 9.06
N THR A 181 -5.70 -11.61 8.83
CA THR A 181 -5.24 -12.69 9.72
C THR A 181 -3.73 -12.89 9.65
N SER A 182 -3.15 -12.74 8.46
CA SER A 182 -1.70 -12.89 8.29
C SER A 182 -0.92 -11.76 8.92
N MET A 183 -1.48 -10.54 8.94
CA MET A 183 -0.84 -9.39 9.58
C MET A 183 -0.66 -9.62 11.08
N LEU A 184 -1.62 -10.26 11.75
CA LEU A 184 -1.50 -10.64 13.16
C LEU A 184 -0.35 -11.62 13.39
N THR A 185 -0.16 -12.54 12.44
CA THR A 185 0.94 -13.52 12.51
C THR A 185 2.29 -12.85 12.24
N LEU A 186 2.37 -11.98 11.22
CA LEU A 186 3.61 -11.28 10.85
C LEU A 186 4.07 -10.27 11.91
N THR A 187 3.14 -9.56 12.54
CA THR A 187 3.46 -8.62 13.63
C THR A 187 3.70 -9.30 14.96
N GLY A 188 3.33 -10.58 15.08
CA GLY A 188 3.25 -11.25 16.39
C GLY A 188 2.16 -10.68 17.29
N ALA A 189 1.19 -9.93 16.74
CA ALA A 189 0.03 -9.40 17.47
C ALA A 189 -1.01 -10.49 17.76
N ASN A 190 -0.57 -11.58 18.39
CA ASN A 190 -1.35 -12.77 18.64
C ASN A 190 -2.08 -12.77 20.00
N LYS A 191 -1.83 -11.77 20.85
CA LYS A 191 -2.58 -11.58 22.10
C LYS A 191 -3.75 -10.66 21.83
N VAL A 192 -4.87 -10.96 22.49
CA VAL A 192 -6.10 -10.18 22.36
C VAL A 192 -6.47 -9.66 23.74
N TYR A 193 -6.64 -8.35 23.83
CA TYR A 193 -7.34 -7.69 24.94
C TYR A 193 -8.74 -7.29 24.46
N GLN A 194 -9.74 -7.53 25.31
CA GLN A 194 -11.13 -7.18 25.03
C GLN A 194 -11.72 -6.48 26.25
N ASP A 195 -12.53 -5.46 25.98
CA ASP A 195 -13.33 -4.75 26.98
C ASP A 195 -14.58 -4.17 26.30
N ASP A 196 -15.62 -3.90 27.09
CA ASP A 196 -16.88 -3.36 26.62
C ASP A 196 -17.21 -2.05 27.37
N PRO A 197 -16.39 -0.99 27.23
CA PRO A 197 -16.67 0.27 27.91
C PRO A 197 -17.98 0.87 27.40
N THR A 198 -18.60 1.66 28.27
CA THR A 198 -19.75 2.48 27.88
C THR A 198 -19.24 3.73 27.18
N VAL A 199 -19.79 4.01 26.00
CA VAL A 199 -19.57 5.22 25.19
C VAL A 199 -20.92 5.82 24.86
N GLN A 200 -21.17 7.07 25.24
CA GLN A 200 -22.47 7.74 25.01
C GLN A 200 -23.67 6.90 25.52
N GLY A 201 -23.49 6.17 26.63
CA GLY A 201 -24.53 5.30 27.20
C GLY A 201 -24.76 3.98 26.48
N LYS A 202 -23.92 3.59 25.52
CA LYS A 202 -23.95 2.28 24.84
C LYS A 202 -22.67 1.51 25.11
N ALA A 203 -22.77 0.20 25.34
CA ALA A 203 -21.59 -0.65 25.39
C ALA A 203 -20.97 -0.74 23.98
N VAL A 204 -19.69 -0.44 23.88
CA VAL A 204 -18.91 -0.54 22.63
C VAL A 204 -17.89 -1.64 22.80
N HIS A 205 -17.92 -2.62 21.90
CA HIS A 205 -16.96 -3.71 21.94
C HIS A 205 -15.59 -3.24 21.45
N ILE A 206 -14.60 -3.26 22.33
CA ILE A 206 -13.22 -2.95 22.02
C ILE A 206 -12.43 -4.23 21.94
N LYS A 207 -11.73 -4.41 20.82
CA LYS A 207 -10.75 -5.47 20.61
C LYS A 207 -9.39 -4.83 20.31
N ILE A 208 -8.38 -5.14 21.12
CA ILE A 208 -7.00 -4.74 20.89
C ILE A 208 -6.17 -5.99 20.61
N GLU A 209 -5.54 -6.03 19.44
CA GLU A 209 -4.60 -7.09 19.06
C GLU A 209 -3.17 -6.59 19.30
N THR A 210 -2.36 -7.36 20.03
CA THR A 210 -1.04 -6.88 20.47
C THR A 210 -0.03 -8.01 20.63
N SER A 211 1.26 -7.69 20.52
CA SER A 211 2.36 -8.61 20.84
C SER A 211 2.67 -8.65 22.34
N SER A 212 2.18 -7.65 23.08
CA SER A 212 2.47 -7.41 24.50
C SER A 212 1.28 -7.71 25.39
N LYS A 213 1.51 -7.79 26.70
CA LYS A 213 0.40 -7.81 27.66
C LYS A 213 -0.10 -6.39 27.85
N ILE A 214 -1.43 -6.21 27.78
CA ILE A 214 -2.11 -4.95 28.05
C ILE A 214 -2.75 -5.00 29.45
N SER A 215 -2.67 -3.89 30.18
CA SER A 215 -3.32 -3.71 31.48
C SER A 215 -3.77 -2.26 31.69
N ASN A 216 -4.61 -2.00 32.70
CA ASN A 216 -5.10 -0.67 33.06
C ASN A 216 -5.72 0.10 31.88
N PHE A 217 -6.54 -0.59 31.08
CA PHE A 217 -7.29 0.07 30.01
C PHE A 217 -8.29 1.07 30.61
N GLN A 218 -8.33 2.27 30.04
CA GLN A 218 -9.23 3.35 30.44
C GLN A 218 -9.68 4.11 29.20
N LEU A 219 -10.97 4.39 29.14
CA LEU A 219 -11.58 5.29 28.17
C LEU A 219 -12.15 6.50 28.91
N SER A 220 -11.66 7.68 28.55
CA SER A 220 -12.20 8.96 29.02
C SER A 220 -12.90 9.65 27.87
N GLU A 221 -14.23 9.58 27.83
CA GLU A 221 -15.04 10.22 26.79
C GLU A 221 -14.86 11.75 26.79
N GLY A 222 -14.84 12.36 27.98
CA GLY A 222 -14.70 13.81 28.13
C GLY A 222 -13.36 14.35 27.64
N GLU A 223 -12.29 13.57 27.78
CA GLU A 223 -10.96 13.91 27.27
C GLU A 223 -10.68 13.35 25.86
N LYS A 224 -11.62 12.58 25.29
CA LYS A 224 -11.42 11.80 24.05
C LYS A 224 -10.12 10.98 24.08
N LYS A 225 -9.88 10.29 25.19
CA LYS A 225 -8.60 9.62 25.48
C LYS A 225 -8.80 8.14 25.76
N ILE A 226 -8.01 7.33 25.07
CA ILE A 226 -7.78 5.92 25.40
C ILE A 226 -6.39 5.82 26.03
N SER A 227 -6.27 5.11 27.14
CA SER A 227 -4.97 4.81 27.73
C SER A 227 -4.90 3.39 28.25
N PHE A 228 -3.74 2.77 28.12
CA PHE A 228 -3.45 1.46 28.66
C PHE A 228 -1.94 1.32 28.89
N ARG A 229 -1.54 0.37 29.73
CA ARG A 229 -0.14 0.00 29.93
C ARG A 229 0.21 -1.21 29.08
N VAL A 230 1.37 -1.15 28.45
CA VAL A 230 1.99 -2.27 27.72
C VAL A 230 3.22 -2.76 28.48
N GLU A 231 3.36 -4.08 28.61
CA GLU A 231 4.58 -4.72 29.13
C GLU A 231 5.50 -5.13 27.97
N GLY A 232 6.80 -4.87 28.10
CA GLY A 232 7.81 -5.23 27.12
C GLY A 232 9.21 -5.25 27.72
N SER A 233 10.13 -5.98 27.09
CA SER A 233 11.55 -5.96 27.46
C SER A 233 12.25 -4.79 26.77
N GLU A 234 13.24 -4.19 27.42
CA GLU A 234 14.07 -3.14 26.82
C GLU A 234 14.69 -3.62 25.50
N GLY A 235 14.70 -2.75 24.49
CA GLY A 235 15.23 -3.08 23.15
C GLY A 235 14.31 -3.91 22.26
N THR A 236 13.06 -4.16 22.66
CA THR A 236 12.07 -4.87 21.83
C THR A 236 11.07 -3.91 21.19
N GLN A 237 10.62 -4.23 19.97
CA GLN A 237 9.51 -3.54 19.30
C GLN A 237 8.21 -4.26 19.61
N GLY A 238 7.23 -3.53 20.14
CA GLY A 238 5.87 -4.02 20.39
C GLY A 238 4.88 -3.51 19.34
N VAL A 239 3.85 -4.30 19.07
CA VAL A 239 2.75 -3.92 18.17
C VAL A 239 1.45 -3.85 18.96
N VAL A 240 0.65 -2.82 18.67
CA VAL A 240 -0.72 -2.67 19.15
C VAL A 240 -1.60 -2.25 17.97
N ILE A 241 -2.66 -3.00 17.73
CA ILE A 241 -3.66 -2.76 16.68
C ILE A 241 -5.00 -2.57 17.37
N MET A 242 -5.57 -1.38 17.24
CA MET A 242 -6.84 -1.00 17.87
C MET A 242 -7.74 -0.31 16.85
N PRO A 243 -8.86 -0.94 16.44
CA PRO A 243 -9.87 -0.29 15.61
C PRO A 243 -10.60 0.80 16.40
N LEU A 244 -10.58 2.05 15.92
CA LEU A 244 -11.17 3.20 16.63
C LEU A 244 -12.56 3.62 16.14
N GLN A 245 -13.00 3.11 14.98
CA GLN A 245 -14.23 3.54 14.30
C GLN A 245 -15.51 3.38 15.14
N GLN A 246 -15.51 2.48 16.11
CA GLN A 246 -16.66 2.25 16.99
C GLN A 246 -16.58 3.03 18.31
N VAL A 247 -15.39 3.57 18.64
CA VAL A 247 -15.08 4.18 19.94
C VAL A 247 -15.03 5.70 19.85
N MET A 248 -14.59 6.25 18.70
CA MET A 248 -14.44 7.68 18.50
C MET A 248 -15.09 8.11 17.19
N GLU A 249 -16.00 9.07 17.27
CA GLU A 249 -16.60 9.74 16.12
C GLU A 249 -15.93 11.10 15.88
N GLY A 250 -15.48 11.34 14.65
CA GLY A 250 -14.88 12.61 14.21
C GLY A 250 -13.37 12.55 13.95
N PRO A 251 -12.74 13.64 13.49
CA PRO A 251 -11.30 13.70 13.32
C PRO A 251 -10.62 13.58 14.68
N TYR A 252 -9.71 12.62 14.83
CA TYR A 252 -8.93 12.39 16.03
C TYR A 252 -7.43 12.45 15.73
N HIS A 253 -6.67 13.03 16.65
CA HIS A 253 -5.21 12.96 16.67
C HIS A 253 -4.81 11.87 17.65
N VAL A 254 -3.98 10.93 17.20
CA VAL A 254 -3.44 9.86 18.06
C VAL A 254 -2.09 10.33 18.59
N THR A 255 -1.95 10.33 19.91
CA THR A 255 -0.69 10.60 20.60
C THR A 255 -0.34 9.35 21.39
N ILE A 256 0.87 8.81 21.21
CA ILE A 256 1.38 7.59 21.89
C ILE A 256 2.43 8.00 22.91
#